data_AF-A0A4J1X618-F1
#
_entry.id   AF-A0A4J1X618-F1
#
_cell.length_a   1.000
_cell.length_b   1.000
_cell.length_c   1.000
_cell.angle_alpha   90.00
_cell.angle_beta   90.00
_cell.angle_gamma   90.00
#
_symmetry.space_group_name_H-M   'P 1'
#
loop_
_entity.id
_entity.type
_entity.pdbx_description
1 polymer ?
#
loop_
_entity_poly.entity_id
_entity_poly.type
_entity_poly.pdbx_seq_one_letter_code
_entity_poly.pdbx_strand_id
1 'polypeptide(L)'
;MESLLILLLIANLAGLFLIWQRQDRQEKYLSKSLEDQADHLSDQLDYRFDQARQASQLDQKDLEVAVSDRLQEVRIELHQGLTQVRQEMTDNLLQTRDKTDQRLQALQESNEQRLEQMRQTVEEKLEKTLQTRLQASFETVSKQLESVNRGLGEMQTVARDVGALNKVLSGTKTRGILGELQLGQIIEDIMTPAQYEREYATVENSSERVEYAIKLPGQGDQEYVYLPIDSKFPLADYYRLEEAYEVGDKDEIERCRKSLLASVKRFARDIRNKYIAPPRTTNFGVLFVPTEGLYSEIVRNPVFFDDLRREEQIIVAGPSTLSALLNSLSVGFKTLNIQKSADHISKTLASVKTEFGKFGGILVKAQKHLQHASGNIDELLNRRTIAIERTLRHIELSEGEPALDLLHFQENEEEYED
;
A
#
# COMPACT_ATOMS: atom_id res chain seq x y z
N MET A 1 -31.50 146.09 -55.45
CA MET A 1 -30.71 145.43 -54.38
C MET A 1 -31.33 144.10 -53.95
N GLU A 2 -32.66 143.99 -53.84
CA GLU A 2 -33.34 142.74 -53.43
C GLU A 2 -33.26 141.58 -54.43
N SER A 3 -33.29 141.86 -55.74
CA SER A 3 -33.22 140.84 -56.80
C SER A 3 -31.88 140.09 -56.87
N LEU A 4 -30.78 140.71 -56.45
CA LEU A 4 -29.45 140.09 -56.42
C LEU A 4 -29.28 139.10 -55.26
N LEU A 5 -29.86 139.39 -54.10
CA LEU A 5 -29.81 138.52 -52.92
C LEU A 5 -30.61 137.22 -53.12
N ILE A 6 -31.78 137.31 -53.76
CA ILE A 6 -32.60 136.13 -54.08
C ILE A 6 -31.88 135.21 -55.07
N LEU A 7 -31.20 135.77 -56.06
CA LEU A 7 -30.45 135.01 -57.06
C LEU A 7 -29.25 134.26 -56.44
N LEU A 8 -28.57 134.88 -55.47
CA LEU A 8 -27.46 134.29 -54.74
C LEU A 8 -27.93 133.18 -53.77
N LEU A 9 -29.10 133.35 -53.14
CA LEU A 9 -29.71 132.32 -52.29
C LEU A 9 -30.14 131.09 -53.10
N ILE A 10 -30.75 131.28 -54.27
CA ILE A 10 -31.14 130.19 -55.18
C ILE A 10 -29.89 129.45 -55.70
N ALA A 11 -28.83 130.17 -56.05
CA ALA A 11 -27.56 129.55 -56.45
C ALA A 11 -26.91 128.75 -55.32
N ASN A 12 -26.99 129.22 -54.08
CA ASN A 12 -26.44 128.51 -52.91
C ASN A 12 -27.26 127.25 -52.58
N LEU A 13 -28.60 127.34 -52.62
CA LEU A 13 -29.50 126.18 -52.46
C LEU A 13 -29.31 125.16 -53.57
N ALA A 14 -29.13 125.59 -54.82
CA ALA A 14 -28.81 124.70 -55.94
C ALA A 14 -27.43 124.04 -55.75
N GLY A 15 -26.44 124.78 -55.24
CA GLY A 15 -25.12 124.25 -54.90
C GLY A 15 -25.18 123.20 -53.79
N LEU A 16 -25.92 123.47 -52.72
CA LEU A 16 -26.14 122.53 -51.62
C LEU A 16 -26.92 121.29 -52.08
N PHE A 17 -27.91 121.45 -52.95
CA PHE A 17 -28.66 120.33 -53.52
C PHE A 17 -27.77 119.46 -54.43
N LEU A 18 -26.88 120.06 -55.22
CA LEU A 18 -25.90 119.32 -56.02
C LEU A 18 -24.87 118.58 -55.16
N ILE A 19 -24.41 119.19 -54.07
CA ILE A 19 -23.50 118.53 -53.11
C ILE A 19 -24.22 117.37 -52.41
N TRP A 20 -25.44 117.58 -51.93
CA TRP A 20 -26.26 116.54 -51.30
C TRP A 20 -26.55 115.38 -52.27
N GLN A 21 -26.93 115.69 -53.51
CA GLN A 21 -27.15 114.69 -54.55
C GLN A 21 -25.86 113.92 -54.90
N ARG A 22 -24.70 114.57 -54.85
CA ARG A 22 -23.41 113.92 -55.09
C ARG A 22 -23.00 113.02 -53.91
N GLN A 23 -23.32 113.44 -52.69
CA GLN A 23 -23.02 112.70 -51.46
C GLN A 23 -23.92 111.46 -51.30
N ASP A 24 -25.23 111.58 -51.56
CA ASP A 24 -26.16 110.43 -51.58
C ASP A 24 -25.80 109.41 -52.68
N ARG A 25 -25.31 109.88 -53.84
CA ARG A 25 -24.75 108.97 -54.85
C ARG A 25 -23.49 108.27 -54.33
N GLN A 26 -22.56 108.98 -53.69
CA GLN A 26 -21.35 108.37 -53.15
C GLN A 26 -21.63 107.35 -52.05
N GLU A 27 -22.56 107.62 -51.12
CA GLU A 27 -22.96 106.65 -50.09
C GLU A 27 -23.57 105.39 -50.71
N LYS A 28 -24.42 105.53 -51.74
CA LYS A 28 -24.97 104.38 -52.47
C LYS A 28 -23.92 103.59 -53.25
N TYR A 29 -22.92 104.27 -53.82
CA TYR A 29 -21.80 103.58 -54.48
C TYR A 29 -20.92 102.85 -53.46
N LEU A 30 -20.67 103.45 -52.30
CA LEU A 30 -19.84 102.87 -51.26
C LEU A 30 -20.54 101.69 -50.58
N SER A 31 -21.83 101.82 -50.26
CA SER A 31 -22.63 100.72 -49.68
C SER A 31 -22.70 99.54 -50.65
N LYS A 32 -22.94 99.81 -51.94
CA LYS A 32 -22.96 98.76 -52.96
C LYS A 32 -21.60 98.09 -53.14
N SER A 33 -20.51 98.86 -53.13
CA SER A 33 -19.16 98.28 -53.21
C SER A 33 -18.80 97.46 -51.96
N LEU A 34 -19.30 97.82 -50.78
CA LEU A 34 -19.08 97.07 -49.54
C LEU A 34 -19.92 95.79 -49.52
N GLU A 35 -21.15 95.83 -50.03
CA GLU A 35 -22.01 94.67 -50.19
C GLU A 35 -21.42 93.69 -51.21
N ASP A 36 -20.99 94.18 -52.38
CA ASP A 36 -20.30 93.38 -53.39
C ASP A 36 -18.99 92.75 -52.85
N GLN A 37 -18.25 93.47 -51.98
CA GLN A 37 -17.05 92.94 -51.32
C GLN A 37 -17.36 91.89 -50.25
N ALA A 38 -18.44 92.09 -49.48
CA ALA A 38 -18.89 91.14 -48.46
C ALA A 38 -19.38 89.84 -49.11
N ASP A 39 -20.14 89.94 -50.20
CA ASP A 39 -20.62 88.80 -50.98
C ASP A 39 -19.45 88.03 -51.59
N HIS A 40 -18.49 88.71 -52.20
CA HIS A 40 -17.30 88.06 -52.76
C HIS A 40 -16.45 87.35 -51.67
N LEU A 41 -16.32 87.94 -50.48
CA LEU A 41 -15.65 87.30 -49.35
C LEU A 41 -16.42 86.08 -48.83
N SER A 42 -17.74 86.17 -48.76
CA SER A 42 -18.61 85.07 -48.38
C SER A 42 -18.47 83.92 -49.36
N ASP A 43 -18.58 84.19 -50.66
CA ASP A 43 -18.43 83.18 -51.73
C ASP A 43 -17.03 82.55 -51.70
N GLN A 44 -15.99 83.35 -51.46
CA GLN A 44 -14.62 82.84 -51.36
C GLN A 44 -14.41 81.96 -50.11
N LEU A 45 -15.03 82.31 -48.98
CA LEU A 45 -14.98 81.50 -47.77
C LEU A 45 -15.76 80.21 -47.95
N ASP A 46 -16.96 80.25 -48.52
CA ASP A 46 -17.81 79.08 -48.75
C ASP A 46 -17.10 78.10 -49.70
N TYR A 47 -16.51 78.62 -50.78
CA TYR A 47 -15.67 77.82 -51.68
C TYR A 47 -14.48 77.16 -50.98
N ARG A 48 -13.79 77.88 -50.07
CA ARG A 48 -12.66 77.34 -49.31
C ARG A 48 -13.11 76.30 -48.27
N PHE A 49 -14.25 76.50 -47.62
CA PHE A 49 -14.82 75.55 -46.67
C PHE A 49 -15.28 74.27 -47.37
N ASP A 50 -15.93 74.38 -48.52
CA ASP A 50 -16.30 73.23 -49.34
C ASP A 50 -15.08 72.47 -49.85
N GLN A 51 -14.04 73.18 -50.28
CA GLN A 51 -12.78 72.58 -50.69
C GLN A 51 -12.09 71.84 -49.52
N ALA A 52 -12.06 72.44 -48.33
CA ALA A 52 -11.49 71.82 -47.13
C ALA A 52 -12.30 70.58 -46.69
N ARG A 53 -13.62 70.65 -46.79
CA ARG A 53 -14.53 69.53 -46.48
C ARG A 53 -14.34 68.38 -47.45
N GLN A 54 -14.21 68.65 -48.74
CA GLN A 54 -13.91 67.63 -49.76
C GLN A 54 -12.52 67.01 -49.55
N ALA A 55 -11.50 67.81 -49.26
CA ALA A 55 -10.16 67.32 -48.98
C ALA A 55 -10.15 66.40 -47.74
N SER A 56 -10.84 66.79 -46.67
CA SER A 56 -10.96 65.96 -45.46
C SER A 56 -11.72 64.66 -45.71
N GLN A 57 -12.75 64.67 -46.56
CA GLN A 57 -13.49 63.44 -46.94
C GLN A 57 -12.65 62.49 -47.79
N LEU A 58 -11.78 63.01 -48.66
CA LEU A 58 -10.85 62.21 -49.45
C LEU A 58 -9.78 61.59 -48.55
N ASP A 59 -9.19 62.38 -47.65
CA ASP A 59 -8.18 61.90 -46.69
C ASP A 59 -8.75 60.82 -45.75
N GLN A 60 -10.00 60.97 -45.31
CA GLN A 60 -10.68 59.97 -44.49
C GLN A 60 -10.95 58.67 -45.28
N LYS A 61 -11.31 58.77 -46.56
CA LYS A 61 -11.48 57.59 -47.44
C LYS A 61 -10.16 56.89 -47.71
N ASP A 62 -9.09 57.65 -47.97
CA ASP A 62 -7.76 57.09 -48.21
C ASP A 62 -7.22 56.39 -46.96
N LEU A 63 -7.48 56.95 -45.77
CA LEU A 63 -7.16 56.31 -44.50
C LEU A 63 -7.96 55.02 -44.29
N GLU A 64 -9.26 55.01 -44.60
CA GLU A 64 -10.12 53.83 -44.47
C GLU A 64 -9.67 52.69 -45.39
N VAL A 65 -9.30 53.02 -46.63
CA VAL A 65 -8.73 52.05 -47.59
C VAL A 65 -7.37 51.53 -47.10
N ALA A 66 -6.47 52.42 -46.65
CA ALA A 66 -5.17 52.02 -46.14
C ALA A 66 -5.26 51.12 -44.89
N VAL A 67 -6.20 51.41 -43.99
CA VAL A 67 -6.47 50.57 -42.80
C VAL A 67 -7.06 49.23 -43.21
N SER A 68 -8.01 49.21 -44.15
CA SER A 68 -8.60 47.97 -44.68
C SER A 68 -7.55 47.08 -45.34
N ASP A 69 -6.68 47.65 -46.16
CA ASP A 69 -5.59 46.91 -46.83
C ASP A 69 -4.61 46.32 -45.81
N ARG A 70 -4.24 47.09 -44.79
CA ARG A 70 -3.32 46.62 -43.74
C ARG A 70 -3.94 45.55 -42.85
N LEU A 71 -5.23 45.64 -42.54
CA LEU A 71 -5.97 44.59 -41.85
C LEU A 71 -6.09 43.32 -42.71
N GLN A 72 -6.27 43.47 -44.02
CA GLN A 72 -6.31 42.33 -44.93
C GLN A 72 -4.94 41.63 -45.02
N GLU A 73 -3.85 42.39 -45.06
CA GLU A 73 -2.48 41.87 -45.04
C GLU A 73 -2.19 41.09 -43.75
N VAL A 74 -2.48 41.67 -42.58
CA VAL A 74 -2.33 41.00 -41.28
C VAL A 74 -3.18 39.74 -41.19
N ARG A 75 -4.41 39.77 -41.71
CA ARG A 75 -5.29 38.60 -41.75
C ARG A 75 -4.71 37.47 -42.60
N ILE A 76 -4.12 37.80 -43.76
CA ILE A 76 -3.47 36.82 -44.64
C ILE A 76 -2.24 36.21 -43.95
N GLU A 77 -1.40 37.04 -43.33
CA GLU A 77 -0.20 36.59 -42.62
C GLU A 77 -0.55 35.70 -41.42
N LEU A 78 -1.58 36.06 -40.64
CA LEU A 78 -2.10 35.22 -39.55
C LEU A 78 -2.64 33.88 -40.05
N HIS A 79 -3.40 33.88 -41.16
CA HIS A 79 -3.90 32.63 -41.74
C HIS A 79 -2.77 31.74 -42.25
N GLN A 80 -1.73 32.32 -42.85
CA GLN A 80 -0.55 31.58 -43.28
C GLN A 80 0.23 31.02 -42.09
N GLY A 81 0.47 31.83 -41.05
CA GLY A 81 1.15 31.39 -39.82
C GLY A 81 0.39 30.27 -39.09
N LEU A 82 -0.93 30.40 -38.94
CA LEU A 82 -1.76 29.34 -38.35
C LEU A 82 -1.75 28.05 -39.18
N THR A 83 -1.73 28.17 -40.51
CA THR A 83 -1.66 27.00 -41.39
C THR A 83 -0.31 26.29 -41.26
N GLN A 84 0.77 27.05 -41.18
CA GLN A 84 2.12 26.52 -40.97
C GLN A 84 2.24 25.83 -39.61
N VAL A 85 1.78 26.46 -38.53
CA VAL A 85 1.79 25.86 -37.18
C VAL A 85 0.94 24.57 -37.16
N ARG A 86 -0.24 24.56 -37.80
CA ARG A 86 -1.06 23.36 -37.90
C ARG A 86 -0.34 22.24 -38.66
N GLN A 87 0.39 22.58 -39.72
CA GLN A 87 1.14 21.62 -40.52
C GLN A 87 2.34 21.06 -39.74
N GLU A 88 3.15 21.91 -39.12
CA GLU A 88 4.26 21.49 -38.25
C GLU A 88 3.78 20.65 -37.06
N MET A 89 2.64 20.97 -36.46
CA MET A 89 2.03 20.16 -35.39
C MET A 89 1.60 18.79 -35.89
N THR A 90 1.01 18.72 -37.10
CA THR A 90 0.59 17.45 -37.71
C THR A 90 1.81 16.59 -38.03
N ASP A 91 2.87 17.18 -38.59
CA ASP A 91 4.11 16.48 -38.91
C ASP A 91 4.82 15.99 -37.65
N ASN A 92 4.86 16.80 -36.58
CA ASN A 92 5.40 16.37 -35.29
C ASN A 92 4.61 15.22 -34.66
N LEU A 93 3.27 15.24 -34.78
CA LEU A 93 2.42 14.15 -34.29
C LEU A 93 2.64 12.86 -35.09
N LEU A 94 2.77 12.94 -36.41
CA LEU A 94 3.09 11.78 -37.26
C LEU A 94 4.47 11.21 -36.92
N GLN A 95 5.51 12.04 -36.80
CA GLN A 95 6.84 11.58 -36.41
C GLN A 95 6.87 10.98 -35.00
N THR A 96 6.09 11.55 -34.07
CA THR A 96 5.99 11.01 -32.71
C THR A 96 5.31 9.64 -32.73
N ARG A 97 4.22 9.50 -33.50
CA ARG A 97 3.52 8.23 -33.71
C ARG A 97 4.44 7.16 -34.30
N ASP A 98 5.18 7.49 -35.35
CA ASP A 98 6.10 6.54 -36.00
C ASP A 98 7.21 6.09 -35.02
N LYS A 99 7.78 7.01 -34.25
CA LYS A 99 8.78 6.67 -33.21
C LYS A 99 8.20 5.81 -32.10
N THR A 100 6.94 6.03 -31.71
CA THR A 100 6.26 5.18 -30.72
C THR A 100 5.98 3.78 -31.27
N ASP A 101 5.54 3.67 -32.53
CA ASP A 101 5.28 2.38 -33.17
C ASP A 101 6.58 1.56 -33.32
N GLN A 102 7.69 2.21 -33.71
CA GLN A 102 9.01 1.58 -33.75
C GLN A 102 9.48 1.09 -32.37
N ARG A 103 9.28 1.88 -31.31
CA ARG A 103 9.63 1.47 -29.95
C ARG A 103 8.77 0.31 -29.46
N LEU A 104 7.48 0.30 -29.79
CA LEU A 104 6.57 -0.79 -29.45
C LEU A 104 6.98 -2.09 -30.15
N GLN A 105 7.33 -2.04 -31.44
CA GLN A 105 7.86 -3.20 -32.16
C GLN A 105 9.17 -3.72 -31.54
N ALA A 106 10.12 -2.83 -31.26
CA ALA A 106 11.38 -3.22 -30.62
C ALA A 106 11.18 -3.84 -29.22
N LEU A 107 10.20 -3.35 -28.45
CA LEU A 107 9.83 -3.93 -27.16
C LEU A 107 9.16 -5.30 -27.32
N GLN A 108 8.32 -5.49 -28.34
CA GLN A 108 7.72 -6.79 -28.65
C GLN A 108 8.80 -7.81 -29.00
N GLU A 109 9.71 -7.49 -29.94
CA GLU A 109 10.82 -8.36 -30.33
C GLU A 109 11.75 -8.68 -29.14
N SER A 110 12.07 -7.67 -28.31
CA SER A 110 12.90 -7.89 -27.12
C SER A 110 12.21 -8.79 -26.08
N ASN A 111 10.90 -8.65 -25.90
CA ASN A 111 10.13 -9.52 -25.01
C ASN A 111 10.05 -10.94 -25.55
N GLU A 112 9.82 -11.13 -26.85
CA GLU A 112 9.84 -12.47 -27.46
C GLU A 112 11.21 -13.15 -27.27
N GLN A 113 12.31 -12.44 -27.49
CA GLN A 113 13.66 -12.96 -27.23
C GLN A 113 13.88 -13.33 -25.76
N ARG A 114 13.44 -12.49 -24.82
CA ARG A 114 13.57 -12.77 -23.38
C ARG A 114 12.72 -13.96 -22.95
N LEU A 115 11.50 -14.08 -23.48
CA LEU A 115 10.62 -15.22 -23.22
C LEU A 115 11.21 -16.52 -23.77
N GLU A 116 11.81 -16.49 -24.96
CA GLU A 116 12.47 -17.67 -25.52
C GLU A 116 13.74 -18.05 -24.73
N GLN A 117 14.55 -17.08 -24.32
CA GLN A 117 15.69 -17.34 -23.42
C GLN A 117 15.25 -17.92 -22.07
N MET A 118 14.14 -17.43 -21.52
CA MET A 118 13.56 -17.96 -20.30
C MET A 118 13.06 -19.39 -20.50
N ARG A 119 12.40 -19.67 -21.63
CA ARG A 119 11.94 -21.01 -22.01
C ARG A 119 13.12 -21.99 -22.09
N GLN A 120 14.19 -21.63 -22.79
CA GLN A 120 15.40 -22.44 -22.90
C GLN A 120 16.08 -22.67 -21.54
N THR A 121 16.22 -21.62 -20.72
CA THR A 121 16.84 -21.74 -19.39
C THR A 121 16.00 -22.62 -18.45
N VAL A 122 14.68 -22.49 -18.51
CA VAL A 122 13.75 -23.31 -17.72
C VAL A 122 13.81 -24.76 -18.18
N GLU A 123 13.82 -25.01 -19.49
CA GLU A 123 13.93 -26.35 -20.07
C GLU A 123 15.27 -27.00 -19.67
N GLU A 124 16.40 -26.30 -19.84
CA GLU A 124 17.72 -26.80 -19.47
C GLU A 124 17.84 -27.08 -17.95
N LYS A 125 17.33 -26.17 -17.11
CA LYS A 125 17.34 -26.39 -15.65
C LYS A 125 16.39 -27.49 -15.23
N LEU A 126 15.21 -27.60 -15.84
CA LEU A 126 14.24 -28.63 -15.50
C LEU A 126 14.76 -29.99 -15.93
N GLU A 127 15.23 -30.14 -17.17
CA GLU A 127 15.78 -31.39 -17.69
C GLU A 127 17.00 -31.83 -16.86
N LYS A 128 17.95 -30.94 -16.61
CA LYS A 128 19.14 -31.27 -15.81
C LYS A 128 18.82 -31.60 -14.36
N THR A 129 17.89 -30.86 -13.73
CA THR A 129 17.50 -31.11 -12.33
C THR A 129 16.67 -32.38 -12.19
N LEU A 130 15.75 -32.61 -13.11
CA LEU A 130 14.90 -33.79 -13.15
C LEU A 130 15.74 -35.03 -13.43
N GLN A 131 16.63 -34.99 -14.43
CA GLN A 131 17.53 -36.09 -14.74
C GLN A 131 18.48 -36.39 -13.58
N THR A 132 19.08 -35.37 -12.95
CA THR A 132 19.97 -35.59 -11.78
C THR A 132 19.22 -36.19 -10.59
N ARG A 133 18.01 -35.69 -10.28
CA ARG A 133 17.20 -36.24 -9.17
C ARG A 133 16.63 -37.62 -9.48
N LEU A 134 16.23 -37.88 -10.72
CA LEU A 134 15.76 -39.20 -11.15
C LEU A 134 16.90 -40.19 -11.14
N GLN A 135 18.09 -39.84 -11.66
CA GLN A 135 19.27 -40.70 -11.61
C GLN A 135 19.65 -41.04 -10.16
N ALA A 136 19.71 -40.04 -9.28
CA ALA A 136 20.02 -40.26 -7.86
C ALA A 136 18.96 -41.12 -7.15
N SER A 137 17.68 -40.91 -7.46
CA SER A 137 16.58 -41.73 -6.94
C SER A 137 16.65 -43.16 -7.47
N PHE A 138 16.89 -43.36 -8.76
CA PHE A 138 17.03 -44.69 -9.38
C PHE A 138 18.27 -45.43 -8.90
N GLU A 139 19.38 -44.74 -8.64
CA GLU A 139 20.60 -45.33 -8.11
C GLU A 139 20.42 -45.77 -6.65
N THR A 140 19.71 -44.96 -5.85
CA THR A 140 19.33 -45.32 -4.48
C THR A 140 18.39 -46.52 -4.46
N VAL A 141 17.34 -46.49 -5.29
CA VAL A 141 16.38 -47.59 -5.44
C VAL A 141 17.05 -48.85 -5.98
N SER A 142 18.00 -48.74 -6.92
CA SER A 142 18.74 -49.88 -7.45
C SER A 142 19.67 -50.50 -6.40
N LYS A 143 20.37 -49.69 -5.60
CA LYS A 143 21.17 -50.18 -4.45
C LYS A 143 20.29 -50.86 -3.41
N GLN A 144 19.07 -50.35 -3.20
CA GLN A 144 18.10 -50.94 -2.29
C GLN A 144 17.53 -52.26 -2.84
N LEU A 145 17.23 -52.32 -4.14
CA LEU A 145 16.83 -53.54 -4.84
C LEU A 145 17.95 -54.58 -4.86
N GLU A 146 19.21 -54.19 -5.05
CA GLU A 146 20.37 -55.08 -5.00
C GLU A 146 20.59 -55.62 -3.57
N SER A 147 20.46 -54.76 -2.55
CA SER A 147 20.47 -55.17 -1.14
C SER A 147 19.32 -56.11 -0.80
N VAL A 148 18.13 -55.89 -1.37
CA VAL A 148 16.96 -56.76 -1.18
C VAL A 148 17.15 -58.08 -1.93
N ASN A 149 17.70 -58.08 -3.15
CA ASN A 149 17.95 -59.29 -3.94
C ASN A 149 19.07 -60.14 -3.30
N ARG A 150 20.07 -59.50 -2.70
CA ARG A 150 21.10 -60.17 -1.88
C ARG A 150 20.52 -60.73 -0.59
N GLY A 151 19.63 -59.99 0.08
CA GLY A 151 18.88 -60.46 1.25
C GLY A 151 17.88 -61.59 0.95
N LEU A 152 17.33 -61.64 -0.26
CA LEU A 152 16.46 -62.73 -0.74
C LEU A 152 17.27 -64.00 -1.09
N GLY A 153 18.52 -63.86 -1.54
CA GLY A 153 19.45 -64.98 -1.75
C GLY A 153 19.88 -65.68 -0.45
N GLU A 154 19.97 -64.94 0.65
CA GLU A 154 20.22 -65.48 2.00
C GLU A 154 18.96 -66.16 2.61
N MET A 155 17.78 -65.91 2.04
CA MET A 155 16.48 -66.34 2.59
C MET A 155 16.19 -67.85 2.42
N GLN A 156 16.93 -68.58 1.57
CA GLN A 156 16.84 -70.04 1.52
C GLN A 156 17.46 -70.71 2.76
N THR A 157 18.22 -69.99 3.58
CA THR A 157 18.84 -70.50 4.81
C THR A 157 18.14 -70.00 6.09
N VAL A 158 17.28 -68.98 6.00
CA VAL A 158 16.65 -68.26 7.15
C VAL A 158 15.45 -68.99 7.79
N ALA A 159 14.89 -70.02 7.14
CA ALA A 159 13.75 -70.75 7.71
C ALA A 159 14.06 -71.51 9.02
N ARG A 160 15.35 -71.62 9.43
CA ARG A 160 15.76 -72.23 10.70
C ARG A 160 16.07 -71.24 11.83
N ASP A 161 16.25 -69.94 11.56
CA ASP A 161 16.79 -68.97 12.53
C ASP A 161 15.77 -67.96 13.11
N VAL A 162 14.48 -68.05 12.72
CA VAL A 162 13.42 -67.17 13.27
C VAL A 162 13.17 -67.44 14.78
N GLY A 163 13.51 -68.63 15.28
CA GLY A 163 13.47 -68.92 16.73
C GLY A 163 14.59 -68.25 17.54
N ALA A 164 15.72 -67.90 16.91
CA ALA A 164 16.88 -67.31 17.58
C ALA A 164 16.76 -65.78 17.73
N LEU A 165 16.09 -65.09 16.79
CA LEU A 165 15.82 -63.65 16.88
C LEU A 165 14.90 -63.27 18.05
N ASN A 166 13.89 -64.10 18.35
CA ASN A 166 13.03 -63.91 19.52
C ASN A 166 13.83 -64.03 20.84
N LYS A 167 14.94 -64.78 20.81
CA LYS A 167 15.84 -65.03 21.95
C LYS A 167 16.93 -63.95 22.09
N VAL A 168 17.40 -63.34 21.00
CA VAL A 168 18.37 -62.21 21.03
C VAL A 168 17.72 -60.91 21.49
N LEU A 169 16.41 -60.75 21.30
CA LEU A 169 15.67 -59.63 21.86
C LEU A 169 15.46 -59.73 23.38
N SER A 170 15.75 -60.85 24.06
CA SER A 170 15.45 -61.08 25.50
C SER A 170 16.15 -60.14 26.52
N GLY A 171 17.10 -59.31 26.09
CA GLY A 171 17.79 -58.36 26.97
C GLY A 171 16.93 -57.16 27.38
N THR A 172 16.85 -56.89 28.68
CA THR A 172 16.08 -55.76 29.25
C THR A 172 16.51 -54.39 28.70
N LYS A 173 17.80 -54.21 28.38
CA LYS A 173 18.34 -52.94 27.85
C LYS A 173 17.93 -52.66 26.40
N THR A 174 18.07 -53.64 25.50
CA THR A 174 17.73 -53.48 24.07
C THR A 174 16.23 -53.20 23.88
N ARG A 175 15.38 -53.75 24.75
CA ARG A 175 13.93 -53.53 24.71
C ARG A 175 13.51 -52.17 25.28
N GLY A 176 14.21 -51.66 26.29
CA GLY A 176 14.00 -50.28 26.78
C GLY A 176 14.24 -49.27 25.66
N ILE A 177 15.35 -49.42 24.94
CA ILE A 177 15.72 -48.57 23.80
C ILE A 177 14.65 -48.63 22.69
N LEU A 178 14.05 -49.79 22.41
CA LEU A 178 12.97 -49.91 21.42
C LEU A 178 11.70 -49.15 21.85
N GLY A 179 11.37 -49.13 23.14
CA GLY A 179 10.25 -48.36 23.67
C GLY A 179 10.48 -46.86 23.56
N GLU A 180 11.68 -46.40 23.91
CA GLU A 180 12.11 -45.00 23.76
C GLU A 180 12.11 -44.56 22.29
N LEU A 181 12.61 -45.41 21.39
CA LEU A 181 12.61 -45.16 19.95
C LEU A 181 11.19 -45.03 19.39
N GLN A 182 10.28 -45.92 19.81
CA GLN A 182 8.89 -45.87 19.38
C GLN A 182 8.18 -44.60 19.90
N LEU A 183 8.42 -44.23 21.16
CA LEU A 183 7.93 -42.98 21.73
C LEU A 183 8.44 -41.78 20.92
N GLY A 184 9.73 -41.76 20.60
CA GLY A 184 10.35 -40.72 19.80
C GLY A 184 9.74 -40.60 18.42
N GLN A 185 9.56 -41.72 17.71
CA GLN A 185 8.91 -41.74 16.39
C GLN A 185 7.50 -41.15 16.43
N ILE A 186 6.67 -41.55 17.40
CA ILE A 186 5.29 -41.05 17.51
C ILE A 186 5.27 -39.53 17.77
N ILE A 187 6.17 -39.03 18.61
CA ILE A 187 6.25 -37.60 18.91
C ILE A 187 6.77 -36.83 17.70
N GLU A 188 7.84 -37.30 17.06
CA GLU A 188 8.48 -36.66 15.90
C GLU A 188 7.57 -36.62 14.66
N ASP A 189 6.73 -37.62 14.46
CA ASP A 189 5.77 -37.66 13.35
C ASP A 189 4.61 -36.66 13.52
N ILE A 190 4.20 -36.37 14.76
CA ILE A 190 2.99 -35.57 15.06
C ILE A 190 3.33 -34.12 15.44
N MET A 191 4.44 -33.92 16.15
CA MET A 191 4.84 -32.63 16.73
C MET A 191 6.06 -32.04 16.03
N THR A 192 6.09 -30.72 15.92
CA THR A 192 7.29 -30.03 15.42
C THR A 192 8.38 -29.98 16.50
N PRO A 193 9.68 -29.91 16.15
CA PRO A 193 10.77 -29.84 17.11
C PRO A 193 10.69 -28.67 18.11
N ALA A 194 9.95 -27.61 17.77
CA ALA A 194 9.74 -26.48 18.67
C ALA A 194 8.76 -26.80 19.81
N GLN A 195 7.88 -27.80 19.64
CA GLN A 195 6.78 -28.14 20.55
C GLN A 195 7.14 -29.17 21.63
N TYR A 196 8.36 -29.73 21.61
CA TYR A 196 8.82 -30.67 22.62
C TYR A 196 10.30 -30.45 22.95
N GLU A 197 10.75 -31.00 24.07
CA GLU A 197 12.16 -31.12 24.44
C GLU A 197 12.47 -32.60 24.66
N ARG A 198 13.66 -33.04 24.25
CA ARG A 198 14.16 -34.41 24.48
C ARG A 198 15.15 -34.42 25.63
N GLU A 199 15.11 -35.45 26.47
CA GLU A 199 16.04 -35.64 27.60
C GLU A 199 16.12 -34.38 28.49
N TYR A 200 14.96 -33.84 28.88
CA TYR A 200 14.83 -32.54 29.53
C TYR A 200 14.67 -32.65 31.05
N ALA A 201 15.29 -31.73 31.80
CA ALA A 201 15.11 -31.64 33.24
C ALA A 201 13.91 -30.72 33.55
N THR A 202 12.77 -31.30 33.90
CA THR A 202 11.54 -30.55 34.18
C THR A 202 11.55 -29.84 35.53
N VAL A 203 12.31 -30.37 36.50
CA VAL A 203 12.44 -29.86 37.86
C VAL A 203 13.75 -29.08 38.01
N GLU A 204 13.67 -27.88 38.58
CA GLU A 204 14.86 -27.04 38.85
C GLU A 204 15.82 -27.76 39.82
N ASN A 205 17.12 -27.75 39.48
CA ASN A 205 18.20 -28.39 40.25
C ASN A 205 18.12 -29.93 40.35
N SER A 206 17.29 -30.59 39.53
CA SER A 206 17.29 -32.05 39.41
C SER A 206 18.23 -32.51 38.29
N SER A 207 18.95 -33.61 38.53
CA SER A 207 19.69 -34.34 37.48
C SER A 207 18.82 -35.31 36.69
N GLU A 208 17.59 -35.55 37.15
CA GLU A 208 16.67 -36.49 36.51
C GLU A 208 16.10 -35.85 35.24
N ARG A 209 16.28 -36.54 34.11
CA ARG A 209 15.79 -36.11 32.79
C ARG A 209 14.63 -37.00 32.38
N VAL A 210 13.55 -36.38 31.92
CA VAL A 210 12.44 -37.08 31.28
C VAL A 210 12.79 -37.32 29.81
N GLU A 211 12.38 -38.45 29.27
CA GLU A 211 12.63 -38.79 27.86
C GLU A 211 12.10 -37.71 26.92
N TYR A 212 10.84 -37.31 27.11
CA TYR A 212 10.21 -36.22 26.35
C TYR A 212 9.39 -35.29 27.25
N ALA A 213 9.47 -33.98 26.98
CA ALA A 213 8.64 -32.97 27.62
C ALA A 213 7.90 -32.16 26.54
N ILE A 214 6.58 -32.31 26.44
CA ILE A 214 5.76 -31.56 25.47
C ILE A 214 5.47 -30.16 26.02
N LYS A 215 5.69 -29.13 25.22
CA LYS A 215 5.41 -27.73 25.58
C LYS A 215 3.92 -27.43 25.36
N LEU A 216 3.17 -27.35 26.44
CA LEU A 216 1.80 -26.85 26.44
C LEU A 216 1.80 -25.32 26.63
N PRO A 217 0.80 -24.59 26.11
CA PRO A 217 0.62 -23.17 26.41
C PRO A 217 0.37 -22.99 27.90
N GLY A 218 1.15 -22.11 28.55
CA GLY A 218 0.91 -21.74 29.93
C GLY A 218 -0.30 -20.82 30.08
N GLN A 219 -0.86 -20.78 31.30
CA GLN A 219 -1.82 -19.76 31.70
C GLN A 219 -1.08 -18.68 32.52
N GLY A 220 -1.35 -17.40 32.24
CA GLY A 220 -0.74 -16.26 32.96
C GLY A 220 0.62 -15.83 32.41
N ASP A 221 1.57 -15.50 33.28
CA ASP A 221 2.92 -15.01 32.94
C ASP A 221 3.88 -16.09 32.40
N GLN A 222 3.47 -17.36 32.42
CA GLN A 222 4.27 -18.46 31.88
C GLN A 222 3.97 -18.68 30.40
N GLU A 223 5.01 -18.61 29.57
CA GLU A 223 4.90 -18.83 28.12
C GLU A 223 4.48 -20.27 27.80
N TYR A 224 5.07 -21.24 28.51
CA TYR A 224 4.82 -22.67 28.33
C TYR A 224 4.84 -23.43 29.66
N VAL A 225 4.10 -24.54 29.71
CA VAL A 225 4.09 -25.54 30.78
C VAL A 225 4.48 -26.88 30.17
N TYR A 226 5.34 -27.64 30.84
CA TYR A 226 5.84 -28.91 30.31
C TYR A 226 4.96 -30.11 30.73
N LEU A 227 4.56 -30.94 29.77
CA LEU A 227 3.95 -32.24 30.00
C LEU A 227 5.02 -33.34 29.91
N PRO A 228 5.46 -33.92 31.04
CA PRO A 228 6.46 -34.98 31.04
C PRO A 228 5.87 -36.30 30.51
N ILE A 229 6.59 -36.94 29.60
CA ILE A 229 6.26 -38.26 29.03
C ILE A 229 7.49 -39.16 29.14
N ASP A 230 7.31 -40.28 29.84
CA ASP A 230 8.36 -41.25 30.10
C ASP A 230 7.88 -42.65 29.73
N SER A 231 8.73 -43.41 29.03
CA SER A 231 8.48 -44.80 28.71
C SER A 231 8.94 -45.72 29.86
N LYS A 232 8.04 -46.56 30.35
CA LYS A 232 8.42 -47.65 31.26
C LYS A 232 7.70 -48.93 30.88
N PHE A 233 8.44 -50.03 30.89
CA PHE A 233 7.92 -51.31 30.46
C PHE A 233 8.26 -52.42 31.47
N PRO A 234 7.28 -52.88 32.29
CA PRO A 234 7.43 -54.07 33.14
C PRO A 234 7.38 -55.37 32.31
N LEU A 235 8.36 -55.53 31.42
CA LEU A 235 8.48 -56.65 30.48
C LEU A 235 8.41 -58.02 31.14
N ALA A 236 9.13 -58.19 32.25
CA ALA A 236 9.20 -59.47 32.94
C ALA A 236 7.84 -59.88 33.51
N ASP A 237 7.11 -58.94 34.10
CA ASP A 237 5.76 -59.20 34.62
C ASP A 237 4.76 -59.42 33.49
N TYR A 238 4.91 -58.70 32.36
CA TYR A 238 4.05 -58.85 31.20
C TYR A 238 4.22 -60.21 30.52
N TYR A 239 5.45 -60.67 30.29
CA TYR A 239 5.70 -61.99 29.70
C TYR A 239 5.27 -63.14 30.61
N ARG A 240 5.48 -63.02 31.93
CA ARG A 240 4.97 -64.00 32.89
C ARG A 240 3.44 -64.09 32.87
N LEU A 241 2.77 -62.97 32.61
CA LEU A 241 1.31 -62.94 32.43
C LEU A 241 0.90 -63.61 31.11
N GLU A 242 1.61 -63.35 30.00
CA GLU A 242 1.37 -64.02 28.72
C GLU A 242 1.57 -65.54 28.82
N GLU A 243 2.66 -66.00 29.43
CA GLU A 243 2.91 -67.43 29.68
C GLU A 243 1.80 -68.06 30.55
N ALA A 244 1.34 -67.36 31.58
CA ALA A 244 0.23 -67.83 32.41
C ALA A 244 -1.09 -67.94 31.61
N TYR A 245 -1.33 -67.03 30.66
CA TYR A 245 -2.46 -67.12 29.74
C TYR A 245 -2.36 -68.32 28.80
N GLU A 246 -1.17 -68.64 28.29
CA GLU A 246 -0.95 -69.82 27.44
C GLU A 246 -1.18 -71.14 28.19
N VAL A 247 -0.74 -71.22 29.45
CA VAL A 247 -0.94 -72.38 30.32
C VAL A 247 -2.42 -72.52 30.76
N GLY A 248 -3.16 -71.40 30.84
CA GLY A 248 -4.58 -71.38 31.15
C GLY A 248 -4.92 -71.53 32.63
N ASP A 249 -3.95 -71.37 33.53
CA ASP A 249 -4.16 -71.41 34.98
C ASP A 249 -4.70 -70.07 35.51
N LYS A 250 -5.97 -70.06 35.93
CA LYS A 250 -6.66 -68.84 36.40
C LYS A 250 -6.01 -68.22 37.63
N ASP A 251 -5.49 -69.01 38.57
CA ASP A 251 -4.94 -68.48 39.82
C ASP A 251 -3.57 -67.84 39.59
N GLU A 252 -2.75 -68.45 38.71
CA GLU A 252 -1.46 -67.89 38.35
C GLU A 252 -1.60 -66.63 37.46
N ILE A 253 -2.60 -66.60 36.57
CA ILE A 253 -2.94 -65.39 35.80
C ILE A 253 -3.26 -64.21 36.74
N GLU A 254 -4.11 -64.41 37.76
CA GLU A 254 -4.44 -63.34 38.71
C GLU A 254 -3.22 -62.89 39.54
N ARG A 255 -2.36 -63.81 39.94
CA ARG A 255 -1.12 -63.49 40.66
C ARG A 255 -0.16 -62.67 39.78
N CYS A 256 0.10 -63.12 38.56
CA CYS A 256 0.94 -62.41 37.60
C CYS A 256 0.37 -61.03 37.27
N ARG A 257 -0.95 -60.91 37.10
CA ARG A 257 -1.60 -59.61 36.87
C ARG A 257 -1.40 -58.66 38.04
N LYS A 258 -1.57 -59.12 39.28
CA LYS A 258 -1.31 -58.29 40.47
C LYS A 258 0.14 -57.82 40.54
N SER A 259 1.10 -58.68 40.18
CA SER A 259 2.53 -58.31 40.08
C SER A 259 2.75 -57.20 39.05
N LEU A 260 2.18 -57.37 37.85
CA LEU A 260 2.25 -56.40 36.77
C LEU A 260 1.71 -55.02 37.19
N LEU A 261 0.51 -54.98 37.78
CA LEU A 261 -0.11 -53.74 38.24
C LEU A 261 0.71 -53.08 39.36
N ALA A 262 1.30 -53.85 40.28
CA ALA A 262 2.18 -53.32 41.31
C ALA A 262 3.44 -52.66 40.71
N SER A 263 4.05 -53.30 39.70
CA SER A 263 5.20 -52.74 38.97
C SER A 263 4.83 -51.44 38.24
N VAL A 264 3.67 -51.40 37.57
CA VAL A 264 3.15 -50.18 36.91
C VAL A 264 2.93 -49.06 37.93
N LYS A 265 2.35 -49.36 39.10
CA LYS A 265 2.13 -48.36 40.16
C LYS A 265 3.44 -47.79 40.70
N ARG A 266 4.47 -48.62 40.84
CA ARG A 266 5.81 -48.15 41.23
C ARG A 266 6.39 -47.19 40.18
N PHE A 267 6.32 -47.55 38.90
CA PHE A 267 6.81 -46.68 37.82
C PHE A 267 6.04 -45.36 37.74
N ALA A 268 4.72 -45.39 37.90
CA ALA A 268 3.93 -44.16 37.95
C ALA A 268 4.36 -43.25 39.11
N ARG A 269 4.59 -43.81 40.30
CA ARG A 269 5.09 -43.07 41.46
C ARG A 269 6.48 -42.48 41.22
N ASP A 270 7.37 -43.24 40.58
CA ASP A 270 8.71 -42.76 40.23
C ASP A 270 8.65 -41.58 39.26
N ILE A 271 7.82 -41.67 38.21
CA ILE A 271 7.61 -40.59 37.23
C ILE A 271 7.06 -39.34 37.93
N ARG A 272 6.06 -39.50 38.80
CA ARG A 272 5.48 -38.41 39.57
C ARG A 272 6.54 -37.68 40.40
N ASN A 273 7.31 -38.42 41.20
CA ASN A 273 8.28 -37.83 42.12
C ASN A 273 9.47 -37.18 41.40
N LYS A 274 9.86 -37.70 40.23
CA LYS A 274 11.03 -37.22 39.48
C LYS A 274 10.72 -36.05 38.56
N TYR A 275 9.53 -36.04 37.94
CA TYR A 275 9.28 -35.18 36.78
C TYR A 275 8.11 -34.20 36.94
N ILE A 276 7.21 -34.38 37.91
CA ILE A 276 6.06 -33.49 38.10
C ILE A 276 6.40 -32.42 39.15
N ALA A 277 6.52 -31.17 38.69
CA ALA A 277 6.73 -29.99 39.52
C ALA A 277 5.97 -28.76 38.99
N PRO A 278 4.66 -28.63 39.29
CA PRO A 278 3.92 -27.39 39.08
C PRO A 278 4.57 -26.22 39.86
N PRO A 279 4.63 -25.00 39.30
CA PRO A 279 3.91 -24.53 38.12
C PRO A 279 4.63 -24.76 36.78
N ARG A 280 5.89 -25.25 36.77
CA ARG A 280 6.64 -25.42 35.51
C ARG A 280 6.13 -26.59 34.66
N THR A 281 5.55 -27.61 35.29
CA THR A 281 4.95 -28.76 34.62
C THR A 281 3.45 -28.81 34.80
N THR A 282 2.80 -29.66 34.02
CA THR A 282 1.41 -30.04 34.22
C THR A 282 1.22 -30.71 35.59
N ASN A 283 -0.02 -30.69 36.08
CA ASN A 283 -0.43 -31.38 37.31
C ASN A 283 -0.48 -32.91 37.16
N PHE A 284 -0.12 -33.43 35.99
CA PHE A 284 -0.09 -34.86 35.69
C PHE A 284 1.01 -35.16 34.67
N GLY A 285 1.50 -36.39 34.65
CA GLY A 285 2.45 -36.90 33.64
C GLY A 285 1.84 -38.03 32.81
N VAL A 286 2.54 -38.40 31.74
CA VAL A 286 2.16 -39.55 30.90
C VAL A 286 3.17 -40.68 31.07
N LEU A 287 2.66 -41.86 31.43
CA LEU A 287 3.41 -43.11 31.36
C LEU A 287 3.13 -43.77 30.01
N PHE A 288 4.13 -43.83 29.15
CA PHE A 288 4.04 -44.51 27.87
C PHE A 288 4.34 -46.01 28.01
N VAL A 289 3.46 -46.83 27.44
CA VAL A 289 3.66 -48.28 27.31
C VAL A 289 3.73 -48.66 25.83
N PRO A 290 4.79 -49.36 25.37
CA PRO A 290 5.05 -49.53 23.93
C PRO A 290 4.14 -50.56 23.24
N THR A 291 3.47 -51.42 24.00
CA THR A 291 2.55 -52.44 23.46
C THR A 291 1.10 -52.13 23.85
N GLU A 292 0.20 -52.24 22.86
CA GLU A 292 -1.24 -52.11 23.11
C GLU A 292 -1.73 -53.20 24.08
N GLY A 293 -1.23 -54.43 23.95
CA GLY A 293 -1.58 -55.52 24.88
C GLY A 293 -1.34 -55.17 26.36
N LEU A 294 -0.22 -54.50 26.67
CA LEU A 294 0.07 -54.05 28.03
C LEU A 294 -0.88 -52.92 28.47
N TYR A 295 -1.13 -51.94 27.59
CA TYR A 295 -2.11 -50.89 27.86
C TYR A 295 -3.50 -51.47 28.17
N SER A 296 -3.95 -52.42 27.36
CA SER A 296 -5.22 -53.12 27.50
C SER A 296 -5.34 -53.84 28.85
N GLU A 297 -4.29 -54.53 29.32
CA GLU A 297 -4.30 -55.18 30.65
C GLU A 297 -4.37 -54.19 31.81
N ILE A 298 -3.76 -53.00 31.67
CA ILE A 298 -3.82 -51.95 32.70
C ILE A 298 -5.23 -51.35 32.79
N VAL A 299 -5.83 -51.02 31.63
CA VAL A 299 -7.16 -50.39 31.56
C VAL A 299 -8.28 -51.38 31.91
N ARG A 300 -8.02 -52.68 31.80
CA ARG A 300 -8.98 -53.74 32.17
C ARG A 300 -9.41 -53.70 33.64
N ASN A 301 -8.63 -53.08 34.52
CA ASN A 301 -9.03 -52.79 35.91
C ASN A 301 -9.33 -51.29 36.07
N PRO A 302 -10.62 -50.87 35.99
CA PRO A 302 -10.98 -49.46 36.06
C PRO A 302 -10.58 -48.79 37.38
N VAL A 303 -10.64 -49.52 38.50
CA VAL A 303 -10.27 -48.98 39.83
C VAL A 303 -8.80 -48.62 39.84
N PHE A 304 -7.94 -49.54 39.39
CA PHE A 304 -6.50 -49.30 39.32
C PHE A 304 -6.14 -48.15 38.38
N PHE A 305 -6.78 -48.09 37.21
CA PHE A 305 -6.57 -47.00 36.25
C PHE A 305 -6.99 -45.63 36.81
N ASP A 306 -8.11 -45.58 37.54
CA ASP A 306 -8.57 -44.36 38.21
C ASP A 306 -7.64 -43.95 39.36
N ASP A 307 -7.13 -44.90 40.14
CA ASP A 307 -6.19 -44.66 41.23
C ASP A 307 -4.87 -44.08 40.70
N LEU A 308 -4.34 -44.60 39.58
CA LEU A 308 -3.13 -44.03 38.95
C LEU A 308 -3.32 -42.57 38.56
N ARG A 309 -4.48 -42.24 37.99
CA ARG A 309 -4.81 -40.87 37.56
C ARG A 309 -5.01 -39.93 38.75
N ARG A 310 -5.69 -40.38 39.82
CA ARG A 310 -6.04 -39.54 40.97
C ARG A 310 -4.94 -39.45 42.02
N GLU A 311 -4.38 -40.58 42.43
CA GLU A 311 -3.40 -40.66 43.52
C GLU A 311 -1.99 -40.29 43.06
N GLU A 312 -1.58 -40.85 41.91
CA GLU A 312 -0.22 -40.68 41.39
C GLU A 312 -0.12 -39.60 40.30
N GLN A 313 -1.26 -39.04 39.86
CA GLN A 313 -1.31 -38.00 38.83
C GLN A 313 -0.66 -38.45 37.52
N ILE A 314 -0.80 -39.73 37.15
CA ILE A 314 -0.24 -40.30 35.92
C ILE A 314 -1.36 -40.83 35.03
N ILE A 315 -1.29 -40.47 33.76
CA ILE A 315 -2.12 -41.04 32.70
C ILE A 315 -1.30 -42.08 31.96
N VAL A 316 -1.83 -43.29 31.83
CA VAL A 316 -1.19 -44.35 31.03
C VAL A 316 -1.65 -44.22 29.59
N ALA A 317 -0.72 -44.29 28.64
CA ALA A 317 -1.01 -44.23 27.21
C ALA A 317 -0.25 -45.31 26.44
N GLY A 318 -0.98 -46.10 25.64
CA GLY A 318 -0.39 -46.94 24.59
C GLY A 318 -0.07 -46.13 23.31
N PRO A 319 0.49 -46.76 22.27
CA PRO A 319 0.86 -46.07 21.02
C PRO A 319 -0.30 -45.33 20.37
N SER A 320 -1.47 -45.97 20.23
CA SER A 320 -2.64 -45.37 19.61
C SER A 320 -3.23 -44.23 20.45
N THR A 321 -3.30 -44.41 21.77
CA THR A 321 -3.81 -43.40 22.71
C THR A 321 -2.89 -42.18 22.77
N LEU A 322 -1.58 -42.39 22.79
CA LEU A 322 -0.60 -41.31 22.77
C LEU A 322 -0.71 -40.52 21.46
N SER A 323 -0.76 -41.21 20.31
CA SER A 323 -0.93 -40.55 19.02
C SER A 323 -2.23 -39.73 18.96
N ALA A 324 -3.33 -40.25 19.51
CA ALA A 324 -4.59 -39.51 19.58
C ALA A 324 -4.50 -38.28 20.50
N LEU A 325 -3.85 -38.43 21.67
CA LEU A 325 -3.62 -37.35 22.62
C LEU A 325 -2.77 -36.24 21.99
N LEU A 326 -1.65 -36.60 21.37
CA LEU A 326 -0.75 -35.66 20.70
C LEU A 326 -1.42 -34.96 19.52
N ASN A 327 -2.19 -35.68 18.70
CA ASN A 327 -2.96 -35.06 17.62
C ASN A 327 -3.98 -34.05 18.15
N SER A 328 -4.69 -34.40 19.23
CA SER A 328 -5.65 -33.49 19.87
C SER A 328 -4.96 -32.22 20.40
N LEU A 329 -3.78 -32.37 21.02
CA LEU A 329 -2.96 -31.26 21.48
C LEU A 329 -2.42 -30.41 20.31
N SER A 330 -1.98 -31.05 19.22
CA SER A 330 -1.46 -30.38 18.02
C SER A 330 -2.51 -29.50 17.35
N VAL A 331 -3.76 -29.98 17.26
CA VAL A 331 -4.90 -29.16 16.79
C VAL A 331 -5.12 -27.96 17.73
N GLY A 332 -5.08 -28.18 19.05
CA GLY A 332 -5.18 -27.10 20.03
C GLY A 332 -4.10 -26.03 19.87
N PHE A 333 -2.84 -26.42 19.61
CA PHE A 333 -1.75 -25.48 19.37
C PHE A 333 -1.94 -24.66 18.09
N LYS A 334 -2.43 -25.27 17.01
CA LYS A 334 -2.73 -24.55 15.77
C LYS A 334 -3.79 -23.48 16.02
N THR A 335 -4.85 -23.80 16.75
CA THR A 335 -5.90 -22.84 17.11
C THR A 335 -5.35 -21.67 17.93
N LEU A 336 -4.49 -21.93 18.93
CA LEU A 336 -3.91 -20.89 19.77
C LEU A 336 -2.92 -20.00 19.02
N ASN A 337 -2.11 -20.56 18.14
CA ASN A 337 -1.20 -19.77 17.29
C ASN A 337 -1.97 -18.86 16.34
N ILE A 338 -3.10 -19.33 15.80
CA ILE A 338 -3.99 -18.49 15.00
C ILE A 338 -4.56 -17.34 15.85
N GLN A 339 -5.00 -17.61 17.08
CA GLN A 339 -5.50 -16.57 17.99
C GLN A 339 -4.42 -15.52 18.32
N LYS A 340 -3.21 -15.94 18.71
CA LYS A 340 -2.09 -15.01 18.97
C LYS A 340 -1.75 -14.15 17.75
N SER A 341 -1.78 -14.75 16.57
CA SER A 341 -1.53 -14.04 15.32
C SER A 341 -2.65 -13.02 15.02
N ALA A 342 -3.91 -13.40 15.23
CA ALA A 342 -5.05 -12.50 15.09
C ALA A 342 -4.98 -11.32 16.07
N ASP A 343 -4.59 -11.55 17.32
CA ASP A 343 -4.36 -10.51 18.31
C ASP A 343 -3.23 -9.55 17.90
N HIS A 344 -2.12 -10.10 17.39
CA HIS A 344 -1.02 -9.29 16.88
C HIS A 344 -1.44 -8.43 15.68
N ILE A 345 -2.20 -9.01 14.75
CA ILE A 345 -2.77 -8.28 13.60
C ILE A 345 -3.72 -7.19 14.10
N SER A 346 -4.59 -7.49 15.06
CA SER A 346 -5.53 -6.52 15.66
C SER A 346 -4.80 -5.34 16.30
N LYS A 347 -3.74 -5.60 17.09
CA LYS A 347 -2.89 -4.56 17.68
C LYS A 347 -2.20 -3.71 16.61
N THR A 348 -1.69 -4.35 15.55
CA THR A 348 -1.06 -3.64 14.42
C THR A 348 -2.07 -2.76 13.70
N LEU A 349 -3.28 -3.27 13.42
CA LEU A 349 -4.37 -2.50 12.81
C LEU A 349 -4.83 -1.34 13.70
N ALA A 350 -4.85 -1.51 15.02
CA ALA A 350 -5.16 -0.43 15.95
C ALA A 350 -4.10 0.69 15.90
N SER A 351 -2.81 0.33 15.79
CA SER A 351 -1.72 1.30 15.59
C SER A 351 -1.89 2.05 14.26
N VAL A 352 -2.15 1.32 13.17
CA VAL A 352 -2.36 1.91 11.84
C VAL A 352 -3.60 2.83 11.84
N LYS A 353 -4.70 2.43 12.49
CA LYS A 353 -5.90 3.26 12.65
C LYS A 353 -5.58 4.58 13.36
N THR A 354 -4.71 4.53 14.38
CA THR A 354 -4.28 5.72 15.13
C THR A 354 -3.46 6.65 14.24
N GLU A 355 -2.52 6.12 13.47
CA GLU A 355 -1.72 6.91 12.51
C GLU A 355 -2.58 7.51 11.38
N PHE A 356 -3.54 6.76 10.85
CA PHE A 356 -4.52 7.29 9.88
C PHE A 356 -5.37 8.42 10.47
N GLY A 357 -5.73 8.32 11.76
CA GLY A 357 -6.41 9.41 12.48
C GLY A 357 -5.56 10.68 12.55
N LYS A 358 -4.27 10.55 12.87
CA LYS A 358 -3.33 11.69 12.87
C LYS A 358 -3.16 12.30 11.48
N PHE A 359 -3.00 11.46 10.46
CA PHE A 359 -2.91 11.90 9.07
C PHE A 359 -4.16 12.67 8.62
N GLY A 360 -5.35 12.18 8.98
CA GLY A 360 -6.61 12.90 8.76
C GLY A 360 -6.63 14.28 9.42
N GLY A 361 -6.11 14.40 10.64
CA GLY A 361 -5.96 15.69 11.33
C GLY A 361 -5.03 16.68 10.60
N ILE A 362 -3.93 16.19 10.04
CA ILE A 362 -2.99 17.01 9.25
C ILE A 362 -3.67 17.49 7.95
N LEU A 363 -4.42 16.63 7.27
CA LEU A 363 -5.18 17.01 6.06
C LEU A 363 -6.21 18.11 6.36
N VAL A 364 -6.90 18.04 7.50
CA VAL A 364 -7.85 19.09 7.92
C VAL A 364 -7.11 20.41 8.19
N LYS A 365 -5.93 20.38 8.81
CA LYS A 365 -5.10 21.59 8.99
C LYS A 365 -4.64 22.18 7.65
N ALA A 366 -4.19 21.34 6.71
CA ALA A 366 -3.79 21.77 5.37
C ALA A 366 -4.97 22.39 4.60
N GLN A 367 -6.16 21.80 4.69
CA GLN A 367 -7.39 22.37 4.11
C GLN A 367 -7.70 23.76 4.68
N LYS A 368 -7.60 23.93 6.01
CA LYS A 368 -7.80 25.24 6.65
C LYS A 368 -6.80 26.28 6.13
N HIS A 369 -5.52 25.95 6.06
CA HIS A 369 -4.50 26.88 5.52
C HIS A 369 -4.78 27.28 4.07
N LEU A 370 -5.22 26.35 3.21
CA LEU A 370 -5.63 26.67 1.84
C LEU A 370 -6.85 27.60 1.81
N GLN A 371 -7.83 27.40 2.69
CA GLN A 371 -8.97 28.32 2.83
C GLN A 371 -8.55 29.70 3.30
N HIS A 372 -7.64 29.80 4.28
CA HIS A 372 -7.09 31.08 4.73
C HIS A 372 -6.32 31.80 3.62
N ALA A 373 -5.46 31.08 2.89
CA ALA A 373 -4.74 31.63 1.75
C ALA A 373 -5.69 32.12 0.65
N SER A 374 -6.75 31.35 0.35
CA SER A 374 -7.80 31.76 -0.59
C SER A 374 -8.54 33.02 -0.12
N GLY A 375 -8.87 33.11 1.17
CA GLY A 375 -9.52 34.30 1.75
C GLY A 375 -8.64 35.54 1.67
N ASN A 376 -7.34 35.42 1.96
CA ASN A 376 -6.39 36.52 1.84
C ASN A 376 -6.23 37.00 0.39
N ILE A 377 -6.26 36.09 -0.59
CA ILE A 377 -6.25 36.45 -2.02
C ILE A 377 -7.52 37.24 -2.38
N ASP A 378 -8.70 36.80 -1.96
CA ASP A 378 -9.96 37.52 -2.20
C ASP A 378 -9.98 38.91 -1.53
N GLU A 379 -9.42 39.03 -0.33
CA GLU A 379 -9.32 40.31 0.36
C GLU A 379 -8.34 41.26 -0.34
N LEU A 380 -7.17 40.76 -0.75
CA LEU A 380 -6.19 41.53 -1.52
C LEU A 380 -6.76 41.98 -2.86
N LEU A 381 -7.46 41.08 -3.58
CA LEU A 381 -8.08 41.40 -4.86
C LEU A 381 -9.21 42.42 -4.71
N ASN A 382 -10.05 42.34 -3.67
CA ASN A 382 -11.12 43.33 -3.50
C ASN A 382 -10.61 44.66 -2.93
N ARG A 383 -9.84 44.67 -1.84
CA ARG A 383 -9.44 45.92 -1.19
C ARG A 383 -8.39 46.69 -1.99
N ARG A 384 -7.35 46.03 -2.52
CA ARG A 384 -6.31 46.75 -3.29
C ARG A 384 -6.81 47.16 -4.66
N THR A 385 -7.60 46.34 -5.37
CA THR A 385 -8.13 46.74 -6.68
C THR A 385 -9.12 47.90 -6.57
N ILE A 386 -10.00 47.90 -5.56
CA ILE A 386 -10.93 49.03 -5.32
C ILE A 386 -10.18 50.30 -4.88
N ALA A 387 -9.11 50.16 -4.07
CA ALA A 387 -8.28 51.30 -3.68
C ALA A 387 -7.51 51.88 -4.87
N ILE A 388 -6.92 51.03 -5.71
CA ILE A 388 -6.20 51.40 -6.94
C ILE A 388 -7.16 52.03 -7.97
N GLU A 389 -8.36 51.48 -8.16
CA GLU A 389 -9.39 52.10 -9.01
C GLU A 389 -9.85 53.47 -8.50
N ARG A 390 -9.93 53.65 -7.17
CA ARG A 390 -10.28 54.94 -6.57
C ARG A 390 -9.19 55.98 -6.80
N THR A 391 -7.92 55.63 -6.62
CA THR A 391 -6.80 56.55 -6.90
C THR A 391 -6.65 56.84 -8.39
N LEU A 392 -6.82 55.85 -9.27
CA LEU A 392 -6.84 56.08 -10.73
C LEU A 392 -7.99 57.01 -11.16
N ARG A 393 -9.20 56.83 -10.62
CA ARG A 393 -10.31 57.77 -10.84
C ARG A 393 -10.02 59.17 -10.29
N HIS A 394 -9.27 59.28 -9.20
CA HIS A 394 -8.89 60.55 -8.62
C HIS A 394 -7.84 61.30 -9.47
N ILE A 395 -6.98 60.56 -10.18
CA ILE A 395 -5.95 61.08 -11.08
C ILE A 395 -6.56 61.53 -12.42
N GLU A 396 -7.55 60.81 -12.96
CA GLU A 396 -8.27 61.23 -14.19
C GLU A 396 -9.10 62.52 -13.99
N LEU A 397 -9.43 62.88 -12.75
CA LEU A 397 -10.20 64.09 -12.42
C LEU A 397 -9.32 65.30 -12.02
N SER A 398 -7.99 65.14 -11.97
CA SER A 398 -7.07 66.19 -11.52
C SER A 398 -6.01 66.49 -12.59
N GLU A 399 -6.37 67.32 -13.56
CA GLU A 399 -5.36 68.09 -14.31
C GLU A 399 -4.77 69.16 -13.37
N GLY A 400 -3.55 68.93 -12.88
CA GLY A 400 -2.73 69.97 -12.23
C GLY A 400 -1.97 69.52 -10.98
N GLU A 401 -0.68 69.21 -11.19
CA GLU A 401 0.43 69.11 -10.23
C GLU A 401 0.61 67.87 -9.32
N PRO A 402 1.88 67.47 -9.05
CA PRO A 402 2.23 66.13 -8.61
C PRO A 402 2.37 66.05 -7.08
N ALA A 403 1.49 65.30 -6.41
CA ALA A 403 1.63 64.96 -5.00
C ALA A 403 2.22 63.55 -4.83
N LEU A 404 3.55 63.51 -4.82
CA LEU A 404 4.38 62.37 -4.43
C LEU A 404 4.35 62.21 -2.90
N ASP A 405 3.25 61.76 -2.28
CA ASP A 405 3.32 61.38 -0.85
C ASP A 405 2.19 60.51 -0.27
N LEU A 406 1.66 59.51 -0.99
CA LEU A 406 0.64 58.60 -0.41
C LEU A 406 0.84 57.14 -0.84
N LEU A 407 1.92 56.52 -0.37
CA LEU A 407 2.05 55.06 -0.31
C LEU A 407 2.63 54.64 1.04
N HIS A 408 1.85 54.82 2.11
CA HIS A 408 2.09 54.08 3.36
C HIS A 408 1.37 52.74 3.28
N PHE A 409 2.12 51.69 2.95
CA PHE A 409 1.72 50.32 3.22
C PHE A 409 1.98 50.03 4.69
N GLN A 410 0.93 49.79 5.48
CA GLN A 410 1.09 49.11 6.77
C GLN A 410 1.31 47.63 6.50
N GLU A 411 2.53 47.16 6.71
CA GLU A 411 2.82 45.74 6.91
C GLU A 411 2.19 45.32 8.24
N ASN A 412 1.15 44.49 8.18
CA ASN A 412 0.72 43.74 9.34
C ASN A 412 1.59 42.49 9.41
N GLU A 413 2.55 42.48 10.33
CA GLU A 413 3.18 41.25 10.83
C GLU A 413 2.09 40.43 11.54
N GLU A 414 1.58 39.40 10.88
CA GLU A 414 0.82 38.34 11.55
C GLU A 414 1.81 37.31 12.11
N GLU A 415 1.87 37.32 13.44
CA GLU A 415 2.55 36.39 14.34
C GLU A 415 2.10 34.95 14.03
N TYR A 416 3.02 34.12 13.53
CA TYR A 416 2.81 32.67 13.41
C TYR A 416 2.97 32.05 14.80
N GLU A 417 1.86 31.69 15.46
CA GLU A 417 1.88 30.79 16.61
C GLU A 417 2.03 29.32 16.15
N ASP A 418 2.98 28.62 16.80
CA ASP A 418 3.39 27.23 16.61
C ASP A 418 2.30 26.15 16.86
#